data_AF-A0A960GY27-F1
#
_entry.id   AF-A0A960GY27-F1
#
_cell.length_a   1.000
_cell.length_b   1.000
_cell.length_c   1.000
_cell.angle_alpha   90.00
_cell.angle_beta   90.00
_cell.angle_gamma   90.00
#
_symmetry.space_group_name_H-M   'P 1'
#
loop_
_entity.id
_entity.type
_entity.pdbx_description
1 polymer ?
#
loop_
_entity_poly.entity_id
_entity_poly.type
_entity_poly.pdbx_seq_one_letter_code
_entity_poly.pdbx_strand_id
1 'polypeptide(L)'
;MSYGEFTGHAPLDTCAFWPVPATSAPHTVSATGLPPVLVVSTTNDPATPYQAGVDLAKQLGGALLTFNGTQHTVVFQGNNCVDQYAGAYLVDLTLPPPGATC
;
A
#
# COMPACT_ATOMS: atom_id res chain seq x y z
N MET A 1 8.63 21.09 -16.58
CA MET A 1 8.14 21.89 -15.44
C MET A 1 9.34 22.56 -14.81
N SER A 2 9.39 23.89 -14.80
CA SER A 2 10.40 24.64 -14.05
C SER A 2 9.79 24.92 -12.68
N TYR A 3 10.28 24.26 -11.65
CA TYR A 3 9.97 24.65 -10.28
C TYR A 3 10.78 25.93 -9.99
N GLY A 4 10.14 26.94 -9.42
CA GLY A 4 10.84 28.18 -9.02
C GLY A 4 11.95 27.91 -8.01
N GLU A 5 12.84 28.89 -7.81
CA GLU A 5 13.95 28.77 -6.88
C GLU A 5 13.44 28.52 -5.44
N PHE A 6 14.00 27.52 -4.76
CA PHE A 6 13.64 27.21 -3.38
C PHE A 6 14.14 28.32 -2.46
N THR A 7 13.24 29.16 -1.97
CA THR A 7 13.57 30.34 -1.15
C THR A 7 13.85 30.01 0.31
N GLY A 8 13.61 28.78 0.76
CA GLY A 8 13.66 28.40 2.19
C GLY A 8 12.53 28.97 3.06
N HIS A 9 11.58 29.71 2.47
CA HIS A 9 10.45 30.33 3.17
C HIS A 9 9.13 29.56 2.97
N ALA A 10 9.22 28.24 2.79
CA ALA A 10 8.02 27.43 2.69
C ALA A 10 7.25 27.48 4.03
N PRO A 11 5.90 27.60 4.00
CA PRO A 11 5.12 27.49 5.22
C PRO A 11 5.38 26.12 5.87
N LEU A 12 5.45 26.10 7.20
CA LEU A 12 5.50 24.84 7.94
C LEU A 12 4.16 24.12 7.84
N ASP A 13 4.20 22.79 7.79
CA ASP A 13 3.00 21.96 7.74
C ASP A 13 2.21 22.01 9.05
N THR A 14 0.92 21.69 8.99
CA THR A 14 0.03 21.64 10.16
C THR A 14 0.59 20.82 11.33
N CYS A 15 1.29 19.71 11.03
CA CYS A 15 1.90 18.85 12.05
C CYS A 15 3.00 19.53 12.87
N ALA A 16 3.67 20.57 12.34
CA ALA A 16 4.73 21.29 13.05
C ALA A 16 4.20 22.09 14.25
N PHE A 17 2.89 22.38 14.27
CA PHE A 17 2.22 23.14 15.32
C PHE A 17 1.29 22.27 16.17
N TRP A 18 1.35 20.94 16.00
CA TRP A 18 0.44 20.03 16.70
C TRP A 18 0.73 20.07 18.22
N PRO A 19 -0.26 20.36 19.08
CA PRO A 19 -0.02 20.66 20.50
C PRO A 19 0.19 19.43 21.38
N VAL A 20 0.11 18.22 20.79
CA VAL A 20 0.31 16.95 21.49
C VAL A 20 1.37 16.11 20.77
N PRO A 21 2.18 15.31 21.48
CA PRO A 21 3.25 14.54 20.85
C PRO A 21 2.72 13.39 19.98
N ALA A 22 3.47 13.02 18.95
CA ALA A 22 3.22 11.81 18.19
C ALA A 22 3.39 10.57 19.09
N THR A 23 2.46 9.62 18.98
CA THR A 23 2.48 8.36 19.75
C THR A 23 3.12 7.20 19.01
N SER A 24 3.55 7.43 17.77
CA SER A 24 4.17 6.45 16.89
C SER A 24 5.31 7.10 16.11
N ALA A 25 6.28 6.29 15.70
CA ALA A 25 7.38 6.70 14.84
C ALA A 25 7.50 5.71 13.66
N PRO A 26 8.13 6.11 12.54
CA PRO A 26 8.45 5.19 11.46
C PRO A 26 9.27 4.00 11.98
N HIS A 27 8.84 2.80 11.62
CA HIS A 27 9.51 1.55 11.96
C HIS A 27 9.19 0.52 10.88
N THR A 28 10.03 -0.52 10.78
CA THR A 28 9.69 -1.72 10.02
C THR A 28 8.59 -2.48 10.76
N VAL A 29 7.53 -2.85 10.06
CA VAL A 29 6.48 -3.68 10.62
C VAL A 29 7.08 -5.02 11.06
N SER A 30 6.77 -5.43 12.29
CA SER A 30 7.16 -6.71 12.85
C SER A 30 5.98 -7.32 13.59
N ALA A 31 5.42 -8.38 13.04
CA ALA A 31 4.22 -9.03 13.55
C ALA A 31 4.43 -10.55 13.60
N THR A 32 5.14 -11.02 14.62
CA THR A 32 5.40 -12.45 14.82
C THR A 32 4.08 -13.21 15.03
N GLY A 33 3.90 -14.29 14.28
CA GLY A 33 2.68 -15.11 14.35
C GLY A 33 1.48 -14.55 13.58
N LEU A 34 1.65 -13.48 12.81
CA LEU A 34 0.62 -12.97 11.91
C LEU A 34 0.25 -14.06 10.88
N PRO A 35 -1.05 -14.40 10.72
CA PRO A 35 -1.49 -15.25 9.63
C PRO A 35 -1.14 -14.64 8.27
N PRO A 36 -1.00 -15.44 7.20
CA PRO A 36 -0.67 -14.91 5.88
C PRO A 36 -1.66 -13.82 5.43
N VAL A 37 -1.13 -12.68 5.00
CA VAL A 37 -1.92 -11.52 4.56
C VAL A 37 -1.81 -11.32 3.05
N LEU A 38 -2.90 -10.85 2.44
CA LEU A 38 -2.91 -10.40 1.05
C LEU A 38 -2.76 -8.88 0.98
N VAL A 39 -1.73 -8.41 0.26
CA VAL A 39 -1.57 -7.01 -0.13
C VAL A 39 -1.88 -6.88 -1.62
N VAL A 40 -2.77 -5.96 -1.99
CA VAL A 40 -3.08 -5.64 -3.39
C VAL A 40 -2.44 -4.30 -3.73
N SER A 41 -1.65 -4.25 -4.79
CA SER A 41 -0.89 -3.05 -5.19
C SER A 41 -1.06 -2.75 -6.67
N THR A 42 -1.41 -1.50 -6.99
CA THR A 42 -1.64 -1.05 -8.37
C THR A 42 -0.37 -0.44 -8.96
N THR A 43 0.02 -0.82 -10.19
CA THR A 43 1.29 -0.45 -10.81
C THR A 43 1.54 1.06 -10.89
N ASN A 44 0.52 1.86 -11.23
CA ASN A 44 0.60 3.32 -11.33
C ASN A 44 -0.37 4.02 -10.37
N ASP A 45 -0.48 3.53 -9.13
CA ASP A 45 -1.24 4.21 -8.07
C ASP A 45 -0.63 5.58 -7.73
N PRO A 46 -1.38 6.69 -7.86
CA PRO A 46 -0.86 8.02 -7.60
C PRO A 46 -0.77 8.38 -6.10
N ALA A 47 -1.49 7.67 -5.23
CA ALA A 47 -1.60 7.98 -3.80
C ALA A 47 -0.77 7.01 -2.93
N THR A 48 -0.78 5.73 -3.28
CA THR A 48 0.00 4.68 -2.63
C THR A 48 0.83 3.92 -3.66
N PRO A 49 1.98 4.47 -4.10
CA PRO A 49 2.75 3.92 -5.22
C PRO A 49 3.09 2.44 -5.07
N TYR A 50 3.16 1.73 -6.19
CA TYR A 50 3.29 0.27 -6.24
C TYR A 50 4.35 -0.31 -5.28
N GLN A 51 5.52 0.33 -5.22
CA GLN A 51 6.64 -0.10 -4.37
C GLN A 51 6.28 -0.10 -2.87
N ALA A 52 5.40 0.81 -2.42
CA ALA A 52 4.93 0.81 -1.03
C ALA A 52 4.14 -0.47 -0.70
N GLY A 53 3.35 -0.97 -1.65
CA GLY A 53 2.67 -2.26 -1.50
C GLY A 53 3.63 -3.46 -1.50
N VAL A 54 4.65 -3.43 -2.36
CA VAL A 54 5.72 -4.46 -2.37
C VAL A 54 6.45 -4.50 -1.02
N ASP A 55 6.83 -3.35 -0.50
CA ASP A 55 7.57 -3.24 0.76
C ASP A 55 6.71 -3.66 1.95
N LEU A 56 5.43 -3.27 1.96
CA LEU A 56 4.49 -3.66 3.01
C LEU A 56 4.25 -5.18 3.01
N ALA A 57 4.04 -5.79 1.84
CA ALA A 57 3.89 -7.25 1.71
C ALA A 57 5.11 -7.98 2.27
N LYS A 58 6.31 -7.48 1.96
CA LYS A 58 7.58 -8.03 2.47
C LYS A 58 7.69 -7.91 4.00
N GLN A 59 7.36 -6.76 4.58
CA GLN A 59 7.44 -6.56 6.03
C GLN A 59 6.44 -7.42 6.80
N LEU A 60 5.26 -7.66 6.22
CA LEU A 60 4.22 -8.51 6.79
C LEU A 60 4.47 -10.01 6.57
N GLY A 61 5.43 -10.39 5.71
CA GLY A 61 5.59 -11.78 5.26
C GLY A 61 4.37 -12.30 4.48
N GLY A 62 3.64 -11.40 3.82
CA GLY A 62 2.40 -11.70 3.09
C GLY A 62 2.59 -11.94 1.60
N ALA A 63 1.48 -12.23 0.91
CA ALA A 63 1.42 -12.31 -0.54
C ALA A 63 1.12 -10.93 -1.15
N LEU A 64 1.61 -10.74 -2.38
CA LEU A 64 1.34 -9.56 -3.20
C LEU A 64 0.51 -9.98 -4.42
N LEU A 65 -0.61 -9.29 -4.64
CA LEU A 65 -1.32 -9.29 -5.92
C LEU A 65 -1.08 -7.95 -6.61
N THR A 66 -0.52 -8.01 -7.81
CA THR A 66 -0.34 -6.83 -8.65
C THR A 66 -1.61 -6.58 -9.44
N PHE A 67 -2.05 -5.32 -9.51
CA PHE A 67 -3.03 -4.87 -10.48
C PHE A 67 -2.38 -3.89 -11.48
N ASN A 68 -2.45 -4.19 -12.77
CA ASN A 68 -1.89 -3.34 -13.81
C ASN A 68 -2.89 -2.24 -14.19
N GLY A 69 -2.71 -1.05 -13.63
CA GLY A 69 -3.60 0.08 -13.86
C GLY A 69 -3.07 1.40 -13.34
N THR A 70 -3.85 2.45 -13.58
CA THR A 70 -3.57 3.82 -13.13
C THR A 70 -4.78 4.33 -12.35
N GLN A 71 -4.87 3.90 -11.10
CA GLN A 71 -5.94 4.27 -10.17
C GLN A 71 -5.47 4.03 -8.73
N HIS A 72 -6.18 4.61 -7.77
CA HIS A 72 -5.95 4.33 -6.36
C HIS A 72 -6.87 3.21 -5.88
N THR A 73 -6.30 2.11 -5.37
CA THR A 73 -7.00 0.87 -4.97
C THR A 73 -7.74 0.15 -6.11
N VAL A 74 -8.26 -1.07 -5.89
CA VAL A 74 -9.00 -1.84 -6.94
C VAL A 74 -9.93 -2.94 -6.41
N VAL A 75 -9.74 -3.44 -5.18
CA VAL A 75 -10.57 -4.53 -4.62
C VAL A 75 -12.04 -4.10 -4.51
N PHE A 76 -12.95 -4.97 -4.97
CA PHE A 76 -14.41 -4.82 -5.01
C PHE A 76 -14.90 -3.62 -5.81
N GLN A 77 -14.16 -3.28 -6.86
CA GLN A 77 -14.48 -2.18 -7.79
C GLN A 77 -14.77 -2.67 -9.21
N GLY A 78 -15.08 -3.96 -9.38
CA GLY A 78 -15.55 -4.52 -10.66
C GLY A 78 -14.48 -5.20 -11.50
N ASN A 79 -13.23 -5.30 -11.02
CA ASN A 79 -12.22 -6.13 -11.67
C ASN A 79 -12.38 -7.59 -11.21
N ASN A 80 -12.95 -8.43 -12.08
CA ASN A 80 -13.23 -9.84 -11.76
C ASN A 80 -11.98 -10.63 -11.32
N CYS A 81 -10.81 -10.37 -11.91
CA CYS A 81 -9.57 -11.07 -11.54
C CYS A 81 -9.16 -10.74 -10.10
N VAL A 82 -9.14 -9.45 -9.75
CA VAL A 82 -8.81 -8.98 -8.39
C VAL A 82 -9.85 -9.48 -7.39
N ASP A 83 -11.13 -9.37 -7.73
CA ASP A 83 -12.23 -9.71 -6.82
C ASP A 83 -12.28 -11.21 -6.52
N GLN A 84 -11.89 -12.07 -7.48
CA GLN A 84 -11.77 -13.51 -7.26
C GLN A 84 -10.64 -13.85 -6.27
N TYR A 85 -9.46 -13.26 -6.41
CA TYR A 85 -8.37 -13.49 -5.46
C TYR A 85 -8.71 -12.94 -4.07
N ALA A 86 -9.29 -11.74 -3.99
CA ALA A 86 -9.72 -11.17 -2.73
C ALA A 86 -10.80 -12.03 -2.05
N GLY A 87 -11.78 -12.52 -2.81
CA GLY A 87 -12.82 -13.43 -2.32
C GLY A 87 -12.26 -14.76 -1.82
N ALA A 88 -11.39 -15.42 -2.59
CA ALA A 88 -10.76 -16.68 -2.20
C ALA A 88 -9.90 -16.52 -0.93
N TYR A 89 -9.21 -15.39 -0.76
CA TYR A 89 -8.49 -15.10 0.48
C TYR A 89 -9.44 -14.92 1.67
N LEU A 90 -10.53 -14.16 1.50
CA LEU A 90 -11.45 -13.87 2.61
C LEU A 90 -12.29 -15.08 3.04
N VAL A 91 -12.66 -15.96 2.11
CA VAL A 91 -13.52 -17.13 2.38
C VAL A 91 -12.69 -18.35 2.75
N ASP A 92 -11.63 -18.62 1.99
CA ASP A 92 -10.90 -19.88 2.06
C ASP A 92 -9.44 -19.71 2.52
N LEU A 93 -9.02 -18.49 2.85
CA LEU A 93 -7.62 -18.16 3.17
C LEU A 93 -6.63 -18.54 2.05
N THR A 94 -7.12 -18.63 0.81
CA THR A 94 -6.30 -18.96 -0.35
C THR A 94 -5.60 -17.72 -0.87
N LEU A 95 -4.26 -17.76 -0.92
CA LEU A 95 -3.44 -16.67 -1.42
C LEU A 95 -3.11 -16.82 -2.91
N PRO A 96 -2.87 -15.70 -3.63
CA PRO A 96 -2.38 -15.75 -4.99
C PRO A 96 -0.98 -16.37 -5.06
N PRO A 97 -0.61 -17.02 -6.19
CA PRO A 97 0.76 -17.50 -6.39
C PRO A 97 1.75 -16.32 -6.47
N PRO A 98 3.05 -16.53 -6.17
CA PRO A 98 4.07 -15.51 -6.33
C PRO A 98 4.08 -14.91 -7.75
N GLY A 99 4.04 -13.58 -7.84
CA GLY A 99 4.02 -12.87 -9.12
C GLY A 99 2.64 -12.77 -9.79
N ALA A 100 1.56 -13.17 -9.10
CA ALA A 100 0.21 -13.01 -9.60
C ALA A 100 -0.07 -11.57 -10.02
N THR A 101 -0.65 -11.42 -11.21
CA THR A 101 -0.98 -10.14 -11.80
C THR A 101 -2.39 -10.21 -12.38
N CYS A 102 -3.18 -9.23 -11.99
CA CYS A 102 -4.33 -8.72 -12.72
C CYS A 102 -3.94 -7.32 -13.26
#